data_AF-A0A1Q7N852-F1
#
_entry.id   AF-A0A1Q7N852-F1
#
_cell.length_a   1.000
_cell.length_b   1.000
_cell.length_c   1.000
_cell.angle_alpha   90.00
_cell.angle_beta   90.00
_cell.angle_gamma   90.00
#
_symmetry.space_group_name_H-M   'P 1'
#
loop_
_entity.id
_entity.type
_entity.pdbx_description
1 polymer ?
#
loop_
_entity_poly.entity_id
_entity_poly.type
_entity_poly.pdbx_seq_one_letter_code
_entity_poly.pdbx_strand_id
1 'polypeptide(L)'
;MLWFVGLGISGINGVGSNAIKILKKADVIFLENFTSPIGKQELSNIKKFAKKKLKVAPRWMVEDGKAILSEAKRKTVVLLSYGDPYVATTHIELRTRAEREKIRTKTIHGVSAITSVVGECGLHHYKIGRPVTIMRELPSLTTVYDVIYENLIKGSHNVLILEYDNDANFFLEPKEAFSNLLLTEGSQKRDVINESTFAIVASRIGSKDQGIIAGKLSSLVNTNFGKPPHTIIIPGKLHFTEYDAIKTFAKCLDEPLDNSSKIQKISQQMILKYIPKARMVLEEVRRLFKDDKAMQPVIENAHLYLDDAEKFQSQGREELAVLSIGYAEGLIDALRLSKGIDPWTQSL
;
A
#
# COMPACT_ATOMS: atom_id res chain seq x y z
N MET A 1 -3.01 -23.80 26.92
CA MET A 1 -1.98 -22.90 26.35
C MET A 1 -2.18 -22.83 24.84
N LEU A 2 -2.09 -21.65 24.25
CA LEU A 2 -2.25 -21.43 22.82
C LEU A 2 -0.92 -21.00 22.17
N TRP A 3 -0.51 -21.69 21.13
CA TRP A 3 0.66 -21.35 20.33
C TRP A 3 0.24 -20.76 18.99
N PHE A 4 0.89 -19.68 18.58
CA PHE A 4 0.83 -19.17 17.21
C PHE A 4 2.12 -19.59 16.51
N VAL A 5 2.02 -20.38 15.43
CA VAL A 5 3.19 -20.93 14.74
C VAL A 5 3.11 -20.59 13.27
N GLY A 6 4.13 -19.91 12.76
CA GLY A 6 4.31 -19.65 11.33
C GLY A 6 5.06 -20.79 10.66
N LEU A 7 4.54 -21.28 9.53
CA LEU A 7 5.24 -22.25 8.69
C LEU A 7 6.34 -21.59 7.83
N GLY A 8 6.29 -20.28 7.68
CA GLY A 8 7.11 -19.57 6.71
C GLY A 8 6.66 -19.80 5.26
N ILE A 9 7.43 -19.26 4.30
CA ILE A 9 7.15 -19.40 2.86
C ILE A 9 7.48 -20.78 2.29
N SER A 10 8.33 -21.56 2.97
CA SER A 10 8.74 -22.91 2.53
C SER A 10 7.96 -24.05 3.20
N GLY A 11 6.87 -23.72 3.89
CA GLY A 11 5.98 -24.69 4.51
C GLY A 11 6.64 -25.53 5.61
N ILE A 12 6.16 -26.76 5.81
CA ILE A 12 6.61 -27.66 6.88
C ILE A 12 8.09 -28.06 6.77
N ASN A 13 8.71 -27.90 5.61
CA ASN A 13 10.13 -28.16 5.42
C ASN A 13 11.01 -26.98 5.84
N GLY A 14 10.46 -25.76 5.87
CA GLY A 14 11.16 -24.55 6.28
C GLY A 14 11.12 -24.26 7.77
N VAL A 15 10.31 -24.98 8.53
CA VAL A 15 10.16 -24.71 9.97
C VAL A 15 11.35 -25.19 10.80
N GLY A 16 11.77 -24.34 11.74
CA GLY A 16 12.84 -24.66 12.67
C GLY A 16 12.51 -25.83 13.62
N SER A 17 13.56 -26.44 14.18
CA SER A 17 13.45 -27.61 15.07
C SER A 17 12.55 -27.37 16.29
N ASN A 18 12.47 -26.13 16.78
CA ASN A 18 11.58 -25.75 17.89
C ASN A 18 10.10 -25.82 17.50
N ALA A 19 9.72 -25.31 16.33
CA ALA A 19 8.34 -25.43 15.83
C ALA A 19 7.94 -26.91 15.69
N ILE A 20 8.83 -27.74 15.13
CA ILE A 20 8.60 -29.19 14.98
C ILE A 20 8.36 -29.85 16.34
N LYS A 21 9.16 -29.53 17.36
CA LYS A 21 8.97 -30.05 18.73
C LYS A 21 7.61 -29.66 19.30
N ILE A 22 7.18 -28.42 19.11
CA ILE A 22 5.88 -27.92 19.60
C ILE A 22 4.72 -28.60 18.88
N LEU A 23 4.77 -28.67 17.55
CA LEU A 23 3.72 -29.31 16.75
C LEU A 23 3.58 -30.81 17.10
N LYS A 24 4.68 -31.51 17.35
CA LYS A 24 4.64 -32.92 17.82
C LYS A 24 3.96 -33.07 19.19
N LYS A 25 4.21 -32.12 20.10
CA LYS A 25 3.64 -32.10 21.47
C LYS A 25 2.22 -31.55 21.56
N ALA A 26 1.77 -30.82 20.55
CA ALA A 26 0.43 -30.23 20.53
C ALA A 26 -0.65 -31.32 20.62
N ASP A 27 -1.75 -31.03 21.30
CA ASP A 27 -2.92 -31.90 21.37
C ASP A 27 -3.85 -31.65 20.17
N VAL A 28 -3.98 -30.38 19.78
CA VAL A 28 -4.80 -29.93 18.65
C VAL A 28 -4.03 -28.90 17.83
N ILE A 29 -4.06 -29.04 16.51
CA ILE A 29 -3.45 -28.09 15.57
C ILE A 29 -4.57 -27.58 14.66
N PHE A 30 -4.91 -26.31 14.79
CA PHE A 30 -5.76 -25.58 13.85
C PHE A 30 -4.88 -25.01 12.74
N LEU A 31 -5.15 -25.36 11.48
CA LEU A 31 -4.50 -24.77 10.32
C LEU A 31 -5.47 -23.79 9.67
N GLU A 32 -5.15 -22.51 9.72
CA GLU A 32 -5.86 -21.53 8.91
C GLU A 32 -5.35 -21.57 7.46
N ASN A 33 -6.23 -21.27 6.52
CA ASN A 33 -5.92 -21.31 5.08
C ASN A 33 -6.54 -20.14 4.31
N PHE A 34 -6.92 -19.06 5.01
CA PHE A 34 -7.63 -17.93 4.40
C PHE A 34 -6.79 -16.66 4.34
N THR A 35 -5.69 -16.59 5.11
CA THR A 35 -4.75 -15.46 5.03
C THR A 35 -3.67 -15.66 3.96
N SER A 36 -3.42 -16.92 3.56
CA SER A 36 -2.46 -17.26 2.51
C SER A 36 -2.85 -18.57 1.82
N PRO A 37 -2.61 -18.69 0.50
CA PRO A 37 -2.94 -19.90 -0.24
C PRO A 37 -2.00 -21.05 0.13
N ILE A 38 -2.56 -22.25 0.30
CA ILE A 38 -1.79 -23.47 0.59
C ILE A 38 -2.01 -24.48 -0.54
N GLY A 39 -0.93 -24.85 -1.23
CA GLY A 39 -0.98 -25.84 -2.30
C GLY A 39 -1.43 -27.23 -1.80
N LYS A 40 -2.13 -28.00 -2.65
CA LYS A 40 -2.65 -29.34 -2.30
C LYS A 40 -1.58 -30.29 -1.76
N GLN A 41 -0.38 -30.27 -2.36
CA GLN A 41 0.74 -31.09 -1.92
C GLN A 41 1.21 -30.70 -0.52
N GLU A 42 1.29 -29.39 -0.24
CA GLU A 42 1.75 -28.92 1.07
C GLU A 42 0.71 -29.18 2.16
N LEU A 43 -0.57 -28.98 1.86
CA LEU A 43 -1.65 -29.39 2.77
C LEU A 43 -1.59 -30.89 3.10
N SER A 44 -1.25 -31.73 2.11
CA SER A 44 -1.02 -33.17 2.33
C SER A 44 0.19 -33.44 3.22
N ASN A 45 1.29 -32.72 3.03
CA ASN A 45 2.48 -32.83 3.86
C ASN A 45 2.18 -32.44 5.33
N ILE A 46 1.49 -31.32 5.53
CA ILE A 46 1.07 -30.84 6.85
C ILE A 46 0.14 -31.87 7.51
N LYS A 47 -0.84 -32.40 6.78
CA LYS A 47 -1.74 -33.47 7.28
C LYS A 47 -0.97 -34.73 7.70
N LYS A 48 -0.01 -35.19 6.89
CA LYS A 48 0.83 -36.35 7.22
C LYS A 48 1.66 -36.11 8.47
N PHE A 49 2.23 -34.92 8.60
CA PHE A 49 3.05 -34.53 9.76
C PHE A 49 2.22 -34.40 11.04
N ALA A 50 1.10 -33.68 10.99
CA ALA A 50 0.22 -33.42 12.13
C ALA A 50 -0.67 -34.63 12.51
N LYS A 51 -0.84 -35.59 11.59
CA LYS A 51 -1.70 -36.78 11.76
C LYS A 51 -3.13 -36.38 12.13
N LYS A 52 -3.80 -37.13 13.02
CA LYS A 52 -5.18 -36.91 13.46
C LYS A 52 -5.39 -35.62 14.31
N LYS A 53 -4.33 -34.85 14.57
CA LYS A 53 -4.38 -33.62 15.38
C LYS A 53 -4.81 -32.39 14.58
N LEU A 54 -4.73 -32.45 13.25
CA LEU A 54 -5.00 -31.31 12.38
C LEU A 54 -6.51 -31.09 12.20
N LYS A 55 -6.95 -29.85 12.42
CA LYS A 55 -8.27 -29.32 12.06
C LYS A 55 -8.06 -28.12 11.14
N VAL A 56 -8.71 -28.08 9.98
CA VAL A 56 -8.69 -26.88 9.12
C VAL A 56 -9.62 -25.84 9.75
N ALA A 57 -9.15 -24.60 9.87
CA ALA A 57 -9.86 -23.51 10.51
C ALA A 57 -10.20 -22.42 9.48
N PRO A 58 -11.46 -22.33 9.03
CA PRO A 58 -11.90 -21.26 8.13
C PRO A 58 -11.89 -19.89 8.85
N ARG A 59 -11.99 -18.80 8.07
CA ARG A 59 -11.94 -17.42 8.57
C ARG A 59 -12.83 -17.18 9.79
N TRP A 60 -14.13 -17.49 9.67
CA TRP A 60 -15.10 -17.28 10.74
C TRP A 60 -14.74 -18.00 12.04
N MET A 61 -14.07 -19.17 11.98
CA MET A 61 -13.71 -19.94 13.17
C MET A 61 -12.54 -19.31 13.92
N VAL A 62 -11.57 -18.75 13.18
CA VAL A 62 -10.42 -18.06 13.76
C VAL A 62 -10.84 -16.69 14.31
N GLU A 63 -11.68 -15.96 13.57
CA GLU A 63 -12.21 -14.66 13.98
C GLU A 63 -13.18 -14.75 15.16
N ASP A 64 -14.10 -15.73 15.19
CA ASP A 64 -14.95 -15.96 16.37
C ASP A 64 -14.13 -16.52 17.54
N GLY A 65 -13.13 -17.37 17.28
CA GLY A 65 -12.14 -17.83 18.24
C GLY A 65 -12.64 -18.79 19.33
N LYS A 66 -13.96 -18.96 19.54
CA LYS A 66 -14.53 -19.73 20.65
C LYS A 66 -14.02 -21.17 20.70
N ALA A 67 -13.98 -21.85 19.56
CA ALA A 67 -13.52 -23.24 19.46
C ALA A 67 -12.04 -23.38 19.86
N ILE A 68 -11.20 -22.46 19.39
CA ILE A 68 -9.74 -22.47 19.64
C ILE A 68 -9.46 -22.16 21.12
N LEU A 69 -10.10 -21.12 21.66
CA LEU A 69 -9.93 -20.69 23.05
C LEU A 69 -10.45 -21.74 24.04
N SER A 70 -11.58 -22.37 23.75
CA SER A 70 -12.15 -23.44 24.59
C SER A 70 -11.19 -24.63 24.73
N GLU A 71 -10.62 -25.11 23.62
CA GLU A 71 -9.61 -26.19 23.63
C GLU A 71 -8.34 -25.75 24.38
N ALA A 72 -7.91 -24.50 24.19
CA ALA A 72 -6.68 -23.97 24.78
C ALA A 72 -6.74 -23.80 26.30
N LYS A 73 -7.94 -23.84 26.93
CA LYS A 73 -8.08 -23.83 28.40
C LYS A 73 -7.48 -25.07 29.06
N ARG A 74 -7.56 -26.23 28.40
CA ARG A 74 -7.17 -27.53 28.98
C ARG A 74 -6.05 -28.24 28.21
N LYS A 75 -5.80 -27.82 26.97
CA LYS A 75 -4.87 -28.49 26.06
C LYS A 75 -3.74 -27.56 25.58
N THR A 76 -2.72 -28.16 24.98
CA THR A 76 -1.75 -27.48 24.14
C THR A 76 -2.31 -27.36 22.73
N VAL A 77 -2.78 -26.16 22.38
CA VAL A 77 -3.36 -25.87 21.07
C VAL A 77 -2.37 -25.07 20.25
N VAL A 78 -2.28 -25.36 18.95
CA VAL A 78 -1.52 -24.57 17.99
C VAL A 78 -2.51 -23.98 16.97
N LEU A 79 -2.43 -22.67 16.73
CA LEU A 79 -2.88 -22.05 15.50
C LEU A 79 -1.69 -21.94 14.56
N LEU A 80 -1.77 -22.67 13.45
CA LEU A 80 -0.76 -22.78 12.42
C LEU A 80 -1.16 -21.91 11.24
N SER A 81 -0.27 -21.03 10.79
CA SER A 81 -0.47 -20.18 9.62
C SER A 81 0.68 -20.34 8.62
N TYR A 82 0.42 -20.09 7.34
CA TYR A 82 1.50 -19.94 6.37
C TYR A 82 2.22 -18.60 6.57
N GLY A 83 3.51 -18.51 6.24
CA GLY A 83 4.28 -17.29 6.53
C GLY A 83 4.49 -17.05 8.03
N ASP A 84 4.32 -15.81 8.48
CA ASP A 84 4.39 -15.44 9.91
C ASP A 84 2.98 -15.23 10.48
N PRO A 85 2.69 -15.63 11.73
CA PRO A 85 1.35 -15.49 12.30
C PRO A 85 0.84 -14.07 12.40
N TYR A 86 1.69 -13.04 12.39
CA TYR A 86 1.31 -11.64 12.63
C TYR A 86 1.57 -10.71 11.46
N VAL A 87 2.07 -11.21 10.33
CA VAL A 87 2.37 -10.37 9.17
C VAL A 87 1.21 -10.44 8.19
N ALA A 88 0.53 -9.31 8.00
CA ALA A 88 -0.69 -9.19 7.19
C ALA A 88 -1.83 -10.13 7.62
N THR A 89 -2.00 -10.29 8.94
CA THR A 89 -3.10 -11.06 9.54
C THR A 89 -3.71 -10.30 10.72
N THR A 90 -4.87 -10.77 11.19
CA THR A 90 -5.54 -10.25 12.40
C THR A 90 -5.36 -11.16 13.62
N HIS A 91 -4.47 -12.17 13.56
CA HIS A 91 -4.31 -13.17 14.64
C HIS A 91 -3.87 -12.58 15.99
N ILE A 92 -3.32 -11.36 16.01
CA ILE A 92 -2.97 -10.64 17.24
C ILE A 92 -4.22 -10.37 18.10
N GLU A 93 -5.39 -10.22 17.49
CA GLU A 93 -6.66 -10.05 18.18
C GLU A 93 -7.00 -11.32 18.99
N LEU A 94 -6.91 -12.49 18.37
CA LEU A 94 -7.17 -13.77 19.04
C LEU A 94 -6.18 -14.04 20.18
N ARG A 95 -4.91 -13.66 19.99
CA ARG A 95 -3.90 -13.72 21.06
C ARG A 95 -4.31 -12.83 22.24
N THR A 96 -4.78 -11.62 21.96
CA THR A 96 -5.22 -10.67 22.98
C THR A 96 -6.39 -11.22 23.77
N ARG A 97 -7.40 -11.82 23.11
CA ARG A 97 -8.51 -12.50 23.79
C ARG A 97 -8.04 -13.67 24.66
N ALA A 98 -7.12 -14.49 24.16
CA ALA A 98 -6.56 -15.61 24.93
C ALA A 98 -5.91 -15.14 26.25
N GLU A 99 -5.06 -14.11 26.20
CA GLU A 99 -4.41 -13.57 27.40
C GLU A 99 -5.43 -12.95 28.38
N ARG A 100 -6.47 -12.25 27.88
CA ARG A 100 -7.57 -11.74 28.73
C ARG A 100 -8.34 -12.87 29.44
N GLU A 101 -8.49 -14.01 28.79
CA GLU A 101 -9.08 -15.22 29.38
C GLU A 101 -8.08 -16.04 30.23
N LYS A 102 -6.90 -15.48 30.53
CA LYS A 102 -5.81 -16.14 31.30
C LYS A 102 -5.31 -17.43 30.64
N ILE A 103 -5.45 -17.56 29.32
CA ILE A 103 -4.89 -18.63 28.53
C ILE A 103 -3.48 -18.20 28.10
N ARG A 104 -2.45 -18.82 28.68
CA ARG A 104 -1.05 -18.55 28.31
C ARG A 104 -0.85 -18.70 26.80
N THR A 105 -0.27 -17.67 26.17
CA THR A 105 0.11 -17.70 24.75
C THR A 105 1.62 -17.76 24.55
N LYS A 106 2.05 -18.34 23.42
CA LYS A 106 3.43 -18.29 22.93
C LYS A 106 3.46 -18.25 21.40
N THR A 107 4.58 -17.82 20.83
CA THR A 107 4.73 -17.67 19.37
C THR A 107 6.00 -18.34 18.88
N ILE A 108 5.92 -18.98 17.72
CA ILE A 108 7.06 -19.27 16.86
C ILE A 108 6.85 -18.54 15.54
N HIS A 109 7.72 -17.58 15.27
CA HIS A 109 7.70 -16.79 14.03
C HIS A 109 8.08 -17.64 12.82
N GLY A 110 7.59 -17.22 11.66
CA GLY A 110 7.90 -17.81 10.36
C GLY A 110 8.43 -16.75 9.40
N VAL A 111 9.12 -17.19 8.35
CA VAL A 111 9.57 -16.28 7.29
C VAL A 111 8.37 -15.79 6.48
N SER A 112 8.11 -14.48 6.44
CA SER A 112 6.98 -13.93 5.69
C SER A 112 7.33 -13.66 4.22
N ALA A 113 6.36 -13.88 3.32
CA ALA A 113 6.48 -13.50 1.91
C ALA A 113 6.76 -12.00 1.74
N ILE A 114 6.17 -11.14 2.59
CA ILE A 114 6.37 -9.68 2.56
C ILE A 114 7.82 -9.31 2.86
N THR A 115 8.48 -10.04 3.77
CA THR A 115 9.89 -9.79 4.08
C THR A 115 10.81 -10.39 3.03
N SER A 116 10.50 -11.60 2.56
CA SER A 116 11.34 -12.31 1.59
C SER A 116 11.34 -11.68 0.22
N VAL A 117 10.18 -11.19 -0.26
CA VAL A 117 10.07 -10.59 -1.59
C VAL A 117 11.02 -9.41 -1.77
N VAL A 118 11.26 -8.64 -0.71
CA VAL A 118 12.15 -7.48 -0.72
C VAL A 118 13.59 -7.92 -1.04
N GLY A 119 14.08 -8.95 -0.34
CA GLY A 119 15.42 -9.48 -0.55
C GLY A 119 15.56 -10.20 -1.89
N GLU A 120 14.58 -11.01 -2.26
CA GLU A 120 14.55 -11.73 -3.55
C GLU A 120 14.54 -10.77 -4.75
N CYS A 121 13.90 -9.60 -4.62
CA CYS A 121 13.93 -8.55 -5.63
C CYS A 121 15.19 -7.68 -5.60
N GLY A 122 16.14 -7.93 -4.69
CA GLY A 122 17.39 -7.17 -4.59
C GLY A 122 17.23 -5.78 -3.96
N LEU A 123 16.13 -5.53 -3.24
CA LEU A 123 15.84 -4.24 -2.61
C LEU A 123 16.30 -4.21 -1.15
N HIS A 124 16.63 -3.03 -0.67
CA HIS A 124 17.04 -2.83 0.72
C HIS A 124 15.82 -2.72 1.62
N HIS A 125 15.78 -3.56 2.65
CA HIS A 125 14.62 -3.66 3.55
C HIS A 125 14.29 -2.36 4.29
N TYR A 126 15.31 -1.57 4.65
CA TYR A 126 15.12 -0.29 5.34
C TYR A 126 14.55 0.83 4.45
N LYS A 127 14.42 0.59 3.13
CA LYS A 127 13.81 1.52 2.18
C LYS A 127 12.36 1.18 1.85
N ILE A 128 11.82 0.12 2.44
CA ILE A 128 10.40 -0.24 2.28
C ILE A 128 9.52 0.72 3.08
N GLY A 129 8.53 1.29 2.40
CA GLY A 129 7.52 2.14 3.01
C GLY A 129 6.39 1.33 3.64
N ARG A 130 5.26 1.99 3.92
CA ARG A 130 4.07 1.31 4.45
C ARG A 130 3.52 0.33 3.39
N PRO A 131 3.42 -0.98 3.66
CA PRO A 131 2.78 -1.91 2.73
C PRO A 131 1.27 -1.68 2.69
N VAL A 132 0.63 -2.05 1.59
CA VAL A 132 -0.83 -1.97 1.43
C VAL A 132 -1.35 -3.13 0.59
N THR A 133 -2.59 -3.53 0.81
CA THR A 133 -3.27 -4.58 0.02
C THR A 133 -4.16 -3.94 -1.04
N ILE A 134 -4.02 -4.38 -2.29
CA ILE A 134 -4.91 -4.04 -3.38
C ILE A 134 -6.05 -5.05 -3.39
N MET A 135 -7.27 -4.55 -3.24
CA MET A 135 -8.51 -5.32 -3.34
C MET A 135 -9.30 -4.85 -4.55
N ARG A 136 -10.24 -5.68 -5.02
CA ARG A 136 -11.12 -5.33 -6.15
C ARG A 136 -12.12 -4.21 -5.83
N GLU A 137 -12.30 -3.85 -4.55
CA GLU A 137 -13.24 -2.82 -4.11
C GLU A 137 -12.69 -1.39 -4.32
N LEU A 138 -13.48 -0.51 -4.94
CA LEU A 138 -13.08 0.86 -5.30
C LEU A 138 -12.55 1.72 -4.13
N PRO A 139 -13.19 1.75 -2.92
CA PRO A 139 -12.68 2.56 -1.81
C PRO A 139 -11.27 2.14 -1.35
N SER A 140 -10.92 0.87 -1.53
CA SER A 140 -9.57 0.38 -1.22
C SER A 140 -8.52 0.99 -2.14
N LEU A 141 -8.87 1.28 -3.40
CA LEU A 141 -7.94 1.76 -4.42
C LEU A 141 -7.46 3.19 -4.17
N THR A 142 -8.33 4.07 -3.67
CA THR A 142 -7.91 5.43 -3.26
C THR A 142 -6.91 5.37 -2.11
N THR A 143 -7.17 4.51 -1.12
CA THR A 143 -6.25 4.30 0.00
C THR A 143 -4.90 3.75 -0.48
N VAL A 144 -4.93 2.76 -1.38
CA VAL A 144 -3.72 2.22 -2.01
C VAL A 144 -2.93 3.31 -2.73
N TYR A 145 -3.61 4.13 -3.53
CA TYR A 145 -3.00 5.22 -4.28
C TYR A 145 -2.34 6.26 -3.35
N ASP A 146 -3.05 6.68 -2.29
CA ASP A 146 -2.51 7.62 -1.31
C ASP A 146 -1.30 7.05 -0.57
N VAL A 147 -1.32 5.75 -0.20
CA VAL A 147 -0.15 5.07 0.39
C VAL A 147 1.03 5.08 -0.58
N ILE A 148 0.79 4.81 -1.87
CA ILE A 148 1.85 4.82 -2.88
C ILE A 148 2.47 6.21 -3.01
N TYR A 149 1.63 7.24 -3.10
CA TYR A 149 2.05 8.63 -3.12
C TYR A 149 2.89 8.99 -1.88
N GLU A 150 2.42 8.68 -0.68
CA GLU A 150 3.12 8.97 0.58
C GLU A 150 4.52 8.33 0.65
N ASN A 151 4.61 7.07 0.20
CA ASN A 151 5.88 6.35 0.17
C ASN A 151 6.82 6.91 -0.91
N LEU A 152 6.32 7.22 -2.10
CA LEU A 152 7.14 7.78 -3.17
C LEU A 152 7.65 9.18 -2.84
N ILE A 153 6.85 10.03 -2.18
CA ILE A 153 7.32 11.33 -1.65
C ILE A 153 8.51 11.18 -0.70
N LYS A 154 8.57 10.08 0.06
CA LYS A 154 9.68 9.76 0.97
C LYS A 154 10.82 8.99 0.27
N GLY A 155 10.69 8.71 -1.02
CA GLY A 155 11.62 7.87 -1.77
C GLY A 155 11.60 6.39 -1.38
N SER A 156 10.58 5.93 -0.64
CA SER A 156 10.43 4.55 -0.18
C SER A 156 9.81 3.65 -1.24
N HIS A 157 10.15 2.36 -1.24
CA HIS A 157 9.53 1.35 -2.10
C HIS A 157 8.18 0.91 -1.54
N ASN A 158 7.26 0.58 -2.43
CA ASN A 158 5.90 0.16 -2.11
C ASN A 158 5.75 -1.33 -2.26
N VAL A 159 5.42 -2.06 -1.18
CA VAL A 159 5.03 -3.47 -1.27
C VAL A 159 3.51 -3.54 -1.32
N LEU A 160 2.99 -3.97 -2.48
CA LEU A 160 1.58 -4.07 -2.77
C LEU A 160 1.17 -5.55 -2.77
N ILE A 161 0.43 -5.93 -1.73
CA ILE A 161 -0.12 -7.27 -1.55
C ILE A 161 -1.37 -7.37 -2.42
N LEU A 162 -1.54 -8.47 -3.17
CA LEU A 162 -2.74 -8.67 -3.98
C LEU A 162 -3.78 -9.50 -3.21
N GLU A 163 -5.05 -9.14 -3.36
CA GLU A 163 -6.16 -9.81 -2.69
C GLU A 163 -6.14 -11.32 -2.94
N TYR A 164 -6.32 -12.06 -1.86
CA TYR A 164 -6.60 -13.48 -1.87
C TYR A 164 -7.90 -13.73 -1.10
N ASP A 165 -8.86 -14.35 -1.77
CA ASP A 165 -10.11 -14.78 -1.17
C ASP A 165 -10.22 -16.30 -1.30
N ASN A 166 -10.00 -16.99 -0.17
CA ASN A 166 -10.06 -18.45 -0.12
C ASN A 166 -11.45 -19.01 -0.44
N ASP A 167 -12.52 -18.33 -0.03
CA ASP A 167 -13.88 -18.86 -0.15
C ASP A 167 -14.37 -18.73 -1.60
N ALA A 168 -14.01 -17.64 -2.28
CA ALA A 168 -14.24 -17.46 -3.71
C ALA A 168 -13.18 -18.14 -4.60
N ASN A 169 -12.11 -18.71 -4.02
CA ASN A 169 -10.92 -19.18 -4.72
C ASN A 169 -10.38 -18.13 -5.73
N PHE A 170 -10.33 -16.88 -5.28
CA PHE A 170 -9.98 -15.72 -6.10
C PHE A 170 -8.61 -15.17 -5.73
N PHE A 171 -7.87 -14.76 -6.76
CA PHE A 171 -6.62 -14.03 -6.65
C PHE A 171 -6.71 -12.81 -7.56
N LEU A 172 -6.39 -11.64 -7.04
CA LEU A 172 -6.26 -10.46 -7.88
C LEU A 172 -5.01 -10.60 -8.76
N GLU A 173 -5.19 -10.54 -10.08
CA GLU A 173 -4.10 -10.66 -11.04
C GLU A 173 -3.30 -9.34 -11.14
N PRO A 174 -1.97 -9.38 -11.35
CA PRO A 174 -1.16 -8.16 -11.46
C PRO A 174 -1.64 -7.17 -12.51
N LYS A 175 -2.15 -7.67 -13.65
CA LYS A 175 -2.66 -6.83 -14.75
C LYS A 175 -3.91 -6.04 -14.35
N GLU A 176 -4.79 -6.66 -13.58
CA GLU A 176 -5.99 -6.02 -13.06
C GLU A 176 -5.60 -4.96 -12.02
N ALA A 177 -4.64 -5.27 -11.14
CA ALA A 177 -4.09 -4.30 -10.20
C ALA A 177 -3.48 -3.08 -10.90
N PHE A 178 -2.70 -3.26 -11.98
CA PHE A 178 -2.18 -2.13 -12.77
C PHE A 178 -3.30 -1.27 -13.37
N SER A 179 -4.31 -1.91 -13.94
CA SER A 179 -5.47 -1.23 -14.53
C SER A 179 -6.21 -0.40 -13.47
N ASN A 180 -6.42 -0.97 -12.29
CA ASN A 180 -7.07 -0.30 -11.16
C ASN A 180 -6.26 0.92 -10.67
N LEU A 181 -4.94 0.82 -10.62
CA LEU A 181 -4.07 1.95 -10.26
C LEU A 181 -4.12 3.08 -11.29
N LEU A 182 -4.08 2.74 -12.59
CA LEU A 182 -4.18 3.72 -13.69
C LEU A 182 -5.55 4.39 -13.74
N LEU A 183 -6.64 3.64 -13.49
CA LEU A 183 -7.98 4.21 -13.36
C LEU A 183 -8.07 5.18 -12.17
N THR A 184 -7.44 4.83 -11.04
CA THR A 184 -7.40 5.70 -9.87
C THR A 184 -6.63 6.99 -10.16
N GLU A 185 -5.50 6.91 -10.87
CA GLU A 185 -4.79 8.11 -11.37
C GLU A 185 -5.72 9.01 -12.17
N GLY A 186 -6.53 8.48 -13.10
CA GLY A 186 -7.46 9.28 -13.90
C GLY A 186 -8.45 10.12 -13.08
N SER A 187 -8.81 9.64 -11.88
CA SER A 187 -9.66 10.36 -10.94
C SER A 187 -8.88 11.36 -10.06
N GLN A 188 -7.67 10.99 -9.62
CA GLN A 188 -6.87 11.79 -8.70
C GLN A 188 -6.09 12.91 -9.41
N LYS A 189 -5.63 12.65 -10.64
CA LYS A 189 -4.87 13.57 -11.52
C LYS A 189 -3.68 14.23 -10.81
N ARG A 190 -2.85 13.41 -10.14
CA ARG A 190 -1.67 13.86 -9.38
C ARG A 190 -0.34 13.41 -9.98
N ASP A 191 -0.38 12.69 -11.09
CA ASP A 191 0.76 12.10 -11.81
C ASP A 191 1.64 11.22 -10.90
N VAL A 192 1.01 10.37 -10.09
CA VAL A 192 1.70 9.44 -9.18
C VAL A 192 1.96 8.11 -9.88
N ILE A 193 0.98 7.63 -10.63
CA ILE A 193 1.07 6.35 -11.36
C ILE A 193 0.67 6.57 -12.81
N ASN A 194 1.53 6.18 -13.73
CA ASN A 194 1.24 6.23 -15.15
C ASN A 194 1.86 5.02 -15.86
N GLU A 195 1.66 4.93 -17.18
CA GLU A 195 2.16 3.81 -17.99
C GLU A 195 3.68 3.62 -17.90
N SER A 196 4.43 4.70 -17.61
CA SER A 196 5.89 4.67 -17.46
C SER A 196 6.39 4.30 -16.07
N THR A 197 5.48 4.18 -15.08
CA THR A 197 5.83 3.74 -13.73
C THR A 197 6.49 2.36 -13.79
N PHE A 198 7.68 2.25 -13.23
CA PHE A 198 8.41 1.00 -13.14
C PHE A 198 7.90 0.17 -11.97
N ALA A 199 7.69 -1.12 -12.17
CA ALA A 199 7.24 -2.05 -11.15
C ALA A 199 7.97 -3.40 -11.26
N ILE A 200 7.96 -4.15 -10.17
CA ILE A 200 8.48 -5.50 -10.07
C ILE A 200 7.31 -6.40 -9.66
N VAL A 201 7.06 -7.46 -10.42
CA VAL A 201 6.09 -8.50 -10.07
C VAL A 201 6.85 -9.73 -9.62
N ALA A 202 6.72 -10.03 -8.33
CA ALA A 202 7.24 -11.22 -7.72
C ALA A 202 6.15 -12.28 -7.63
N SER A 203 6.48 -13.48 -8.08
CA SER A 203 5.55 -14.59 -8.24
C SER A 203 6.03 -15.76 -7.40
N ARG A 204 5.18 -16.24 -6.49
CA ARG A 204 5.40 -17.47 -5.71
C ARG A 204 6.75 -17.50 -4.99
N ILE A 205 7.11 -16.40 -4.33
CA ILE A 205 8.40 -16.27 -3.64
C ILE A 205 8.65 -17.44 -2.68
N GLY A 206 9.82 -18.06 -2.79
CA GLY A 206 10.22 -19.25 -2.03
C GLY A 206 9.80 -20.59 -2.62
N SER A 207 9.08 -20.62 -3.75
CA SER A 207 8.77 -21.86 -4.47
C SER A 207 9.85 -22.18 -5.50
N LYS A 208 9.87 -23.44 -5.97
CA LYS A 208 10.80 -23.87 -7.04
C LYS A 208 10.55 -23.18 -8.38
N ASP A 209 9.31 -22.76 -8.60
CA ASP A 209 8.86 -22.05 -9.80
C ASP A 209 8.68 -20.55 -9.53
N GLN A 210 9.40 -19.99 -8.55
CA GLN A 210 9.48 -18.55 -8.31
C GLN A 210 9.80 -17.79 -9.60
N GLY A 211 9.20 -16.61 -9.78
CA GLY A 211 9.51 -15.72 -10.90
C GLY A 211 9.51 -14.26 -10.48
N ILE A 212 10.47 -13.50 -10.97
CA ILE A 212 10.58 -12.05 -10.74
C ILE A 212 10.71 -11.37 -12.10
N ILE A 213 9.73 -10.55 -12.45
CA ILE A 213 9.71 -9.81 -13.71
C ILE A 213 9.57 -8.33 -13.38
N ALA A 214 10.37 -7.48 -14.00
CA ALA A 214 10.36 -6.04 -13.77
C ALA A 214 10.23 -5.27 -15.08
N GLY A 215 9.61 -4.11 -15.05
CA GLY A 215 9.40 -3.28 -16.23
C GLY A 215 8.44 -2.13 -15.98
N LYS A 216 8.17 -1.34 -17.00
CA LYS A 216 7.13 -0.32 -16.96
C LYS A 216 5.75 -0.96 -16.98
N LEU A 217 4.74 -0.29 -16.43
CA LEU A 217 3.36 -0.82 -16.44
C LEU A 217 2.88 -1.14 -17.86
N SER A 218 3.21 -0.30 -18.85
CA SER A 218 2.88 -0.54 -20.27
C SER A 218 3.49 -1.83 -20.84
N SER A 219 4.68 -2.22 -20.40
CA SER A 219 5.32 -3.47 -20.81
C SER A 219 4.77 -4.67 -20.01
N LEU A 220 4.51 -4.48 -18.72
CA LEU A 220 4.07 -5.53 -17.81
C LEU A 220 2.63 -5.99 -18.07
N VAL A 221 1.74 -5.12 -18.58
CA VAL A 221 0.34 -5.49 -18.86
C VAL A 221 0.21 -6.65 -19.86
N ASN A 222 1.20 -6.84 -20.74
CA ASN A 222 1.20 -7.91 -21.74
C ASN A 222 1.92 -9.20 -21.27
N THR A 223 2.43 -9.22 -20.04
CA THR A 223 3.29 -10.30 -19.54
C THR A 223 2.50 -11.40 -18.85
N ASN A 224 2.95 -12.66 -18.95
CA ASN A 224 2.44 -13.76 -18.14
C ASN A 224 3.32 -13.96 -16.88
N PHE A 225 2.74 -13.79 -15.70
CA PHE A 225 3.43 -13.95 -14.40
C PHE A 225 3.30 -15.37 -13.82
N GLY A 226 2.67 -16.29 -14.56
CA GLY A 226 2.35 -17.62 -14.09
C GLY A 226 1.27 -17.61 -13.00
N LYS A 227 1.15 -18.71 -12.26
CA LYS A 227 0.08 -18.90 -11.27
C LYS A 227 0.26 -18.01 -10.03
N PRO A 228 -0.82 -17.64 -9.33
CA PRO A 228 -0.70 -16.95 -8.04
C PRO A 228 0.02 -17.80 -6.97
N PRO A 229 0.39 -17.19 -5.82
CA PRO A 229 0.23 -15.77 -5.49
C PRO A 229 1.29 -14.87 -6.12
N HIS A 230 0.94 -13.60 -6.28
CA HIS A 230 1.83 -12.54 -6.75
C HIS A 230 1.90 -11.39 -5.74
N THR A 231 2.97 -10.61 -5.83
CA THR A 231 3.16 -9.36 -5.09
C THR A 231 3.77 -8.35 -6.05
N ILE A 232 3.27 -7.12 -6.01
CA ILE A 232 3.80 -6.02 -6.82
C ILE A 232 4.66 -5.14 -5.93
N ILE A 233 5.81 -4.72 -6.44
CA ILE A 233 6.62 -3.67 -5.84
C ILE A 233 6.74 -2.50 -6.79
N ILE A 234 6.38 -1.30 -6.32
CA ILE A 234 6.68 -0.05 -7.03
C ILE A 234 7.84 0.62 -6.29
N PRO A 235 9.08 0.54 -6.80
CA PRO A 235 10.23 1.12 -6.13
C PRO A 235 10.14 2.66 -6.08
N GLY A 236 10.52 3.26 -4.96
CA GLY A 236 10.87 4.68 -4.89
C GLY A 236 12.29 4.94 -5.40
N LYS A 237 13.04 5.77 -4.69
CA LYS A 237 14.43 6.10 -5.04
C LYS A 237 15.27 4.85 -5.00
N LEU A 238 15.94 4.49 -6.09
CA LEU A 238 16.83 3.32 -6.13
C LEU A 238 18.25 3.69 -5.68
N HIS A 239 18.87 2.81 -4.89
CA HIS A 239 20.31 2.83 -4.67
C HIS A 239 21.01 2.11 -5.83
N PHE A 240 22.28 2.44 -6.13
CA PHE A 240 22.98 1.81 -7.25
C PHE A 240 23.09 0.28 -7.11
N THR A 241 23.28 -0.22 -5.89
CA THR A 241 23.29 -1.68 -5.63
C THR A 241 21.93 -2.33 -5.85
N GLU A 242 20.83 -1.63 -5.57
CA GLU A 242 19.48 -2.14 -5.84
C GLU A 242 19.21 -2.15 -7.35
N TYR A 243 19.65 -1.11 -8.05
CA TYR A 243 19.58 -1.05 -9.50
C TYR A 243 20.31 -2.25 -10.14
N ASP A 244 21.56 -2.50 -9.73
CA ASP A 244 22.35 -3.64 -10.21
C ASP A 244 21.70 -4.98 -9.85
N ALA A 245 21.19 -5.11 -8.62
CA ALA A 245 20.51 -6.32 -8.15
C ALA A 245 19.22 -6.61 -8.93
N ILE A 246 18.38 -5.61 -9.19
CA ILE A 246 17.15 -5.77 -9.99
C ILE A 246 17.50 -6.26 -11.40
N LYS A 247 18.50 -5.65 -12.06
CA LYS A 247 18.94 -6.07 -13.40
C LYS A 247 19.48 -7.51 -13.42
N THR A 248 20.04 -7.97 -12.31
CA THR A 248 20.64 -9.30 -12.19
C THR A 248 19.62 -10.37 -11.82
N PHE A 249 18.71 -10.09 -10.88
CA PHE A 249 17.81 -11.10 -10.30
C PHE A 249 16.43 -11.15 -10.97
N ALA A 250 16.00 -10.08 -11.62
CA ALA A 250 14.71 -10.03 -12.30
C ALA A 250 14.87 -10.13 -13.82
N LYS A 251 13.87 -10.73 -14.47
CA LYS A 251 13.69 -10.56 -15.92
C LYS A 251 13.20 -9.14 -16.19
N CYS A 252 14.11 -8.24 -16.57
CA CYS A 252 13.78 -6.86 -16.88
C CYS A 252 13.28 -6.72 -18.34
N LEU A 253 12.06 -6.21 -18.51
CA LEU A 253 11.49 -5.82 -19.80
C LEU A 253 11.87 -4.39 -20.18
N ASP A 254 12.12 -3.55 -19.18
CA ASP A 254 12.61 -2.18 -19.29
C ASP A 254 13.74 -1.95 -18.28
N GLU A 255 14.54 -0.91 -18.51
CA GLU A 255 15.55 -0.46 -17.57
C GLU A 255 14.91 0.01 -16.24
N PRO A 256 15.48 -0.35 -15.07
CA PRO A 256 14.97 0.11 -13.78
C PRO A 256 14.98 1.64 -13.67
N LEU A 257 13.89 2.17 -13.11
CA LEU A 257 13.66 3.61 -13.00
C LEU A 257 13.34 3.99 -11.54
N ASP A 258 13.79 5.18 -11.15
CA ASP A 258 13.33 5.84 -9.93
C ASP A 258 11.96 6.50 -10.16
N ASN A 259 10.91 5.93 -9.53
CA ASN A 259 9.55 6.47 -9.62
C ASN A 259 9.31 7.69 -8.70
N SER A 260 10.20 7.96 -7.74
CA SER A 260 10.02 9.04 -6.75
C SER A 260 10.47 10.41 -7.26
N SER A 261 11.44 10.44 -8.17
CA SER A 261 12.08 11.68 -8.63
C SER A 261 11.14 12.74 -9.23
N LYS A 262 9.99 12.32 -9.78
CA LYS A 262 9.00 13.19 -10.42
C LYS A 262 7.82 13.54 -9.52
N ILE A 263 7.69 12.87 -8.37
CA ILE A 263 6.52 13.03 -7.51
C ILE A 263 6.62 14.36 -6.77
N GLN A 264 5.62 15.21 -6.95
CA GLN A 264 5.51 16.50 -6.28
C GLN A 264 4.55 16.43 -5.12
N LYS A 265 4.85 17.17 -4.05
CA LYS A 265 3.90 17.28 -2.93
C LYS A 265 2.61 17.94 -3.40
N ILE A 266 1.47 17.51 -2.85
CA ILE A 266 0.14 18.10 -3.14
C ILE A 266 0.15 19.62 -2.98
N SER A 267 0.76 20.13 -1.91
CA SER A 267 0.94 21.55 -1.66
C SER A 267 1.67 22.26 -2.81
N GLN A 268 2.76 21.69 -3.31
CA GLN A 268 3.50 22.23 -4.46
C GLN A 268 2.65 22.22 -5.75
N GLN A 269 1.94 21.12 -6.01
CA GLN A 269 1.03 21.01 -7.16
C GLN A 269 -0.07 22.09 -7.10
N MET A 270 -0.65 22.31 -5.92
CA MET A 270 -1.63 23.36 -5.68
C MET A 270 -1.04 24.74 -5.95
N ILE A 271 0.12 25.05 -5.38
CA ILE A 271 0.77 26.35 -5.55
C ILE A 271 1.02 26.66 -7.03
N LEU A 272 1.63 25.70 -7.77
CA LEU A 272 1.93 25.85 -9.20
C LEU A 272 0.68 26.06 -10.05
N LYS A 273 -0.46 25.49 -9.64
CA LYS A 273 -1.73 25.61 -10.36
C LYS A 273 -2.49 26.91 -10.01
N TYR A 274 -2.59 27.24 -8.72
CA TYR A 274 -3.53 28.25 -8.25
C TYR A 274 -2.93 29.66 -8.23
N ILE A 275 -1.63 29.84 -7.97
CA ILE A 275 -1.03 31.20 -8.00
C ILE A 275 -1.23 31.89 -9.37
N PRO A 276 -0.86 31.26 -10.51
CA PRO A 276 -1.01 31.92 -11.80
C PRO A 276 -2.48 32.22 -12.15
N LYS A 277 -3.39 31.30 -11.79
CA LYS A 277 -4.82 31.47 -12.01
C LYS A 277 -5.37 32.64 -11.18
N ALA A 278 -5.06 32.70 -9.89
CA ALA A 278 -5.50 33.77 -9.01
C ALA A 278 -4.95 35.13 -9.45
N ARG A 279 -3.67 35.20 -9.87
CA ARG A 279 -3.06 36.41 -10.46
C ARG A 279 -3.85 36.92 -11.68
N MET A 280 -4.18 36.01 -12.59
CA MET A 280 -4.94 36.34 -13.81
C MET A 280 -6.32 36.90 -13.47
N VAL A 281 -7.07 36.23 -12.59
CA VAL A 281 -8.41 36.67 -12.19
C VAL A 281 -8.35 37.98 -11.40
N LEU A 282 -7.33 38.18 -10.56
CA LEU A 282 -7.14 39.44 -9.83
C LEU A 282 -6.95 40.63 -10.77
N GLU A 283 -6.21 40.45 -11.88
CA GLU A 283 -6.06 41.51 -12.89
C GLU A 283 -7.37 41.85 -13.60
N GLU A 284 -8.24 40.87 -13.84
CA GLU A 284 -9.60 41.13 -14.35
C GLU A 284 -10.44 41.91 -13.35
N VAL A 285 -10.45 41.49 -12.09
CA VAL A 285 -11.16 42.18 -11.00
C VAL A 285 -10.65 43.60 -10.84
N ARG A 286 -9.33 43.82 -10.90
CA ARG A 286 -8.73 45.16 -10.83
C ARG A 286 -9.26 46.09 -11.93
N ARG A 287 -9.48 45.58 -13.15
CA ARG A 287 -10.08 46.35 -14.25
C ARG A 287 -11.55 46.66 -14.00
N LEU A 288 -12.32 45.69 -13.49
CA LEU A 288 -13.75 45.85 -13.21
C LEU A 288 -14.05 46.89 -12.11
N PHE A 289 -13.14 47.03 -11.15
CA PHE A 289 -13.29 47.92 -10.00
C PHE A 289 -12.40 49.17 -10.08
N LYS A 290 -11.89 49.52 -11.26
CA LYS A 290 -10.93 50.63 -11.45
C LYS A 290 -11.37 51.95 -10.81
N ASP A 291 -12.66 52.25 -10.87
CA ASP A 291 -13.23 53.52 -10.36
C ASP A 291 -13.84 53.38 -8.95
N ASP A 292 -13.88 52.17 -8.40
CA ASP A 292 -14.49 51.88 -7.10
C ASP A 292 -13.44 51.99 -5.98
N LYS A 293 -13.31 53.20 -5.42
CA LYS A 293 -12.34 53.49 -4.35
C LYS A 293 -12.59 52.69 -3.07
N ALA A 294 -13.83 52.28 -2.80
CA ALA A 294 -14.16 51.54 -1.59
C ALA A 294 -13.60 50.11 -1.62
N MET A 295 -13.43 49.55 -2.82
CA MET A 295 -12.96 48.18 -3.03
C MET A 295 -11.45 48.06 -3.26
N GLN A 296 -10.73 49.18 -3.47
CA GLN A 296 -9.28 49.16 -3.66
C GLN A 296 -8.50 48.48 -2.52
N PRO A 297 -8.82 48.70 -1.22
CA PRO A 297 -8.13 48.00 -0.14
C PRO A 297 -8.29 46.48 -0.18
N VAL A 298 -9.44 45.98 -0.67
CA VAL A 298 -9.70 44.53 -0.81
C VAL A 298 -8.86 43.94 -1.93
N ILE A 299 -8.76 44.64 -3.07
CA ILE A 299 -7.93 44.27 -4.21
C ILE A 299 -6.44 44.26 -3.82
N GLU A 300 -6.00 45.27 -3.08
CA GLU A 300 -4.63 45.37 -2.57
C GLU A 300 -4.31 44.22 -1.61
N ASN A 301 -5.20 43.91 -0.65
CA ASN A 301 -5.00 42.77 0.23
C ASN A 301 -4.95 41.43 -0.53
N ALA A 302 -5.79 41.23 -1.55
CA ALA A 302 -5.73 40.04 -2.39
C ALA A 302 -4.37 39.93 -3.12
N HIS A 303 -3.83 41.06 -3.60
CA HIS A 303 -2.50 41.10 -4.20
C HIS A 303 -1.40 40.74 -3.20
N LEU A 304 -1.43 41.33 -1.99
CA LEU A 304 -0.46 41.08 -0.94
C LEU A 304 -0.47 39.61 -0.49
N TYR A 305 -1.64 38.98 -0.39
CA TYR A 305 -1.72 37.55 -0.09
C TYR A 305 -1.11 36.67 -1.18
N LEU A 306 -1.21 37.05 -2.46
CA LEU A 306 -0.53 36.34 -3.55
C LEU A 306 0.98 36.56 -3.51
N ASP A 307 1.44 37.78 -3.19
CA ASP A 307 2.87 38.07 -3.00
C ASP A 307 3.45 37.25 -1.84
N ASP A 308 2.72 37.16 -0.72
CA ASP A 308 3.07 36.33 0.42
C ASP A 308 3.08 34.85 0.05
N ALA A 309 2.14 34.38 -0.78
CA ALA A 309 2.12 33.00 -1.25
C ALA A 309 3.39 32.64 -2.04
N GLU A 310 3.81 33.48 -2.99
CA GLU A 310 5.05 33.30 -3.76
C GLU A 310 6.29 33.38 -2.85
N LYS A 311 6.28 34.29 -1.88
CA LYS A 311 7.35 34.39 -0.87
C LYS A 311 7.44 33.11 -0.04
N PHE A 312 6.32 32.61 0.48
CA PHE A 312 6.31 31.36 1.26
C PHE A 312 6.73 30.16 0.42
N GLN A 313 6.34 30.10 -0.86
CA GLN A 313 6.81 29.08 -1.79
C GLN A 313 8.34 29.12 -1.94
N SER A 314 8.94 30.29 -2.17
CA SER A 314 10.39 30.44 -2.30
C SER A 314 11.16 30.06 -1.03
N GLN A 315 10.51 30.15 0.13
CA GLN A 315 11.06 29.74 1.44
C GLN A 315 10.81 28.25 1.77
N GLY A 316 10.16 27.49 0.88
CA GLY A 316 9.78 26.09 1.15
C GLY A 316 8.67 25.92 2.20
N ARG A 317 7.94 26.99 2.53
CA ARG A 317 6.82 27.00 3.50
C ARG A 317 5.49 26.78 2.77
N GLU A 318 5.37 25.62 2.16
CA GLU A 318 4.31 25.32 1.18
C GLU A 318 2.90 25.40 1.78
N GLU A 319 2.71 24.99 3.03
CA GLU A 319 1.40 25.03 3.71
C GLU A 319 0.91 26.47 3.89
N LEU A 320 1.83 27.40 4.17
CA LEU A 320 1.50 28.82 4.30
C LEU A 320 1.27 29.48 2.94
N ALA A 321 1.97 29.02 1.90
CA ALA A 321 1.68 29.45 0.54
C ALA A 321 0.25 29.06 0.14
N VAL A 322 -0.15 27.81 0.37
CA VAL A 322 -1.53 27.33 0.12
C VAL A 322 -2.55 28.12 0.93
N LEU A 323 -2.28 28.37 2.22
CA LEU A 323 -3.17 29.18 3.05
C LEU A 323 -3.34 30.61 2.50
N SER A 324 -2.25 31.24 2.08
CA SER A 324 -2.26 32.61 1.55
C SER A 324 -3.01 32.69 0.21
N ILE A 325 -2.85 31.69 -0.65
CA ILE A 325 -3.66 31.55 -1.88
C ILE A 325 -5.16 31.48 -1.54
N GLY A 326 -5.54 30.68 -0.54
CA GLY A 326 -6.94 30.57 -0.12
C GLY A 326 -7.54 31.89 0.35
N TYR A 327 -6.79 32.71 1.09
CA TYR A 327 -7.23 34.07 1.45
C TYR A 327 -7.39 34.97 0.22
N ALA A 328 -6.43 34.94 -0.72
CA ALA A 328 -6.51 35.74 -1.94
C ALA A 328 -7.71 35.35 -2.81
N GLU A 329 -7.91 34.05 -3.08
CA GLU A 329 -9.05 33.56 -3.86
C GLU A 329 -10.39 33.92 -3.19
N GLY A 330 -10.48 33.80 -1.85
CA GLY A 330 -11.68 34.21 -1.12
C GLY A 330 -12.02 35.70 -1.28
N LEU A 331 -11.02 36.59 -1.27
CA LEU A 331 -11.22 38.02 -1.51
C LEU A 331 -11.62 38.30 -2.97
N ILE A 332 -10.97 37.63 -3.93
CA ILE A 332 -11.28 37.73 -5.36
C ILE A 332 -12.73 37.31 -5.65
N ASP A 333 -13.15 36.18 -5.08
CA ASP A 333 -14.51 35.65 -5.25
C ASP A 333 -15.55 36.57 -4.62
N ALA A 334 -15.28 37.13 -3.44
CA ALA A 334 -16.15 38.13 -2.82
C ALA A 334 -16.34 39.37 -3.71
N LEU A 335 -15.27 39.86 -4.34
CA LEU A 335 -15.33 40.97 -5.29
C LEU A 335 -16.17 40.60 -6.52
N ARG A 336 -15.96 39.42 -7.12
CA ARG A 336 -16.75 38.96 -8.28
C ARG A 336 -18.24 38.85 -7.94
N LEU A 337 -18.58 38.26 -6.79
CA LEU A 337 -19.96 38.12 -6.32
C LEU A 337 -20.64 39.48 -6.12
N SER A 338 -19.91 40.49 -5.63
CA SER A 338 -20.47 41.84 -5.44
C SER A 338 -20.91 42.53 -6.74
N LYS A 339 -20.41 42.07 -7.90
CA LYS A 339 -20.84 42.51 -9.25
C LYS A 339 -21.81 41.53 -9.92
N GLY A 340 -22.30 40.52 -9.20
CA GLY A 340 -23.17 39.47 -9.74
C GLY A 340 -22.46 38.51 -10.70
N ILE A 341 -21.13 38.47 -10.68
CA ILE A 341 -20.34 37.53 -11.48
C ILE A 341 -20.21 36.23 -10.68
N ASP A 342 -20.66 35.12 -11.26
CA ASP A 342 -20.49 33.80 -10.65
C ASP A 342 -19.00 33.41 -10.64
N PRO A 343 -18.38 33.21 -9.46
CA PRO A 343 -16.99 32.78 -9.35
C PRO A 343 -16.70 31.45 -10.04
N TRP A 344 -17.72 30.59 -10.11
CA TRP A 344 -17.66 29.21 -10.58
C TRP A 344 -18.01 29.05 -12.05
N THR A 345 -18.60 30.08 -12.67
CA THR A 345 -18.49 30.21 -14.12
C THR A 345 -17.02 30.36 -14.44
N GLN A 346 -16.42 29.30 -15.00
CA GLN A 346 -15.14 29.39 -15.67
C GLN A 346 -15.20 30.63 -16.56
N SER A 347 -14.32 31.60 -16.33
CA SER A 347 -14.13 32.68 -17.28
C SER A 347 -13.91 32.06 -18.68
N LEU A 348 -14.49 32.73 -19.68
CA LEU A 348 -14.29 32.56 -21.13
C LEU A 348 -12.88 32.10 -21.54
#